data_AF-A0A4R8CM84-F1
#
_entry.id   AF-A0A4R8CM84-F1
#
_cell.length_a   1.000
_cell.length_b   1.000
_cell.length_c   1.000
_cell.angle_alpha   90.00
_cell.angle_beta   90.00
_cell.angle_gamma   90.00
#
_symmetry.space_group_name_H-M   'P 1'
#
loop_
_entity.id
_entity.type
_entity.pdbx_description
1 polymer ?
#
loop_
_entity_poly.entity_id
_entity_poly.type
_entity_poly.pdbx_seq_one_letter_code
_entity_poly.pdbx_strand_id
1 'polypeptide(L)' 'MSEQEHPAEPDAALQTQLRLFCELMLGSTEAADSALLQIHRHAFDDKQEDGPAECVHLFRIAATLCGVRRQVSTQHRTR' A
#
# COMPACT_ATOMS: atom_id res chain seq x y z
N MET A 1 -37.51 5.42 10.00
CA MET A 1 -36.42 6.34 10.39
C MET A 1 -35.37 5.45 11.03
N SER A 2 -34.48 4.86 10.21
CA SER A 2 -33.11 5.34 9.93
C SER A 2 -32.31 5.26 11.24
N GLU A 3 -31.28 4.44 11.39
CA GLU A 3 -30.03 4.49 10.62
C GLU A 3 -29.43 3.08 10.46
N GLN A 4 -29.05 2.73 9.23
CA GLN A 4 -28.18 1.58 8.97
C GLN A 4 -26.75 2.02 9.31
N GLU A 5 -26.30 1.74 10.53
CA GLU A 5 -24.88 1.75 10.86
C GLU A 5 -24.20 0.62 10.07
N HIS A 6 -23.58 0.97 8.94
CA HIS A 6 -22.61 0.12 8.24
C HIS A 6 -21.20 0.61 8.57
N PRO A 7 -20.49 0.02 9.56
CA PRO A 7 -19.15 0.47 9.94
C PRO A 7 -18.03 -0.17 9.09
N ALA A 8 -18.24 -0.38 7.77
CA ALA A 8 -17.32 -1.20 6.95
C ALA A 8 -16.71 -0.52 5.70
N GLU A 9 -16.91 0.79 5.50
CA GLU A 9 -16.54 1.43 4.22
C GLU A 9 -15.19 2.19 4.14
N PRO A 10 -14.55 2.66 5.24
CA PRO A 10 -13.31 3.44 5.08
C PRO A 10 -12.14 2.58 4.56
N ASP A 11 -12.09 1.30 4.93
CA ASP A 11 -11.05 0.39 4.44
C ASP A 11 -11.28 0.01 2.96
N ALA A 12 -12.52 -0.34 2.56
CA ALA A 12 -12.81 -0.72 1.18
C ALA A 12 -12.54 0.40 0.16
N ALA A 13 -12.82 1.66 0.52
CA ALA A 13 -12.49 2.81 -0.31
C ALA A 13 -10.97 3.00 -0.45
N LEU A 14 -10.22 2.84 0.65
CA LEU A 14 -8.77 2.91 0.66
C LEU A 14 -8.13 1.81 -0.19
N GLN A 15 -8.62 0.57 -0.08
CA GLN A 15 -8.18 -0.55 -0.92
C GLN A 15 -8.36 -0.25 -2.41
N THR A 16 -9.50 0.33 -2.78
CA THR A 16 -9.82 0.69 -4.17
C THR A 16 -8.87 1.77 -4.68
N GLN A 17 -8.60 2.81 -3.89
CA GLN A 17 -7.65 3.87 -4.25
C GLN A 17 -6.23 3.34 -4.41
N LEU A 18 -5.82 2.44 -3.51
CA LEU A 18 -4.50 1.82 -3.54
C LEU A 18 -4.33 0.94 -4.78
N ARG A 19 -5.37 0.20 -5.18
CA ARG A 19 -5.42 -0.59 -6.42
C ARG A 19 -5.24 0.29 -7.64
N LEU A 20 -6.05 1.33 -7.77
CA LEU A 20 -5.99 2.27 -8.90
C LEU A 20 -4.62 2.93 -9.01
N PHE A 21 -4.02 3.30 -7.89
CA PHE A 21 -2.66 3.82 -7.87
C PHE A 21 -1.66 2.81 -8.45
N CYS A 22 -1.71 1.55 -8.02
CA CYS A 22 -0.81 0.52 -8.52
C CYS A 22 -1.03 0.23 -10.01
N GLU A 23 -2.29 0.18 -10.46
CA GLU A 23 -2.64 0.01 -11.88
C GLU A 23 -2.06 1.12 -12.74
N LEU A 24 -2.19 2.39 -12.29
CA LEU A 24 -1.65 3.54 -13.00
C LEU A 24 -0.11 3.53 -13.06
N MET A 25 0.55 3.10 -11.98
CA MET A 25 2.01 3.08 -11.91
C MET A 25 2.65 1.90 -12.68
N LEU A 26 2.00 0.73 -12.64
CA LEU A 26 2.53 -0.50 -13.24
C LEU A 26 2.00 -0.74 -14.66
N GLY A 27 0.92 -0.07 -15.06
CA GLY A 27 0.28 -0.24 -16.35
C GLY A 27 -0.37 -1.61 -16.55
N SER A 28 -0.62 -2.36 -15.47
CA SER A 28 -1.17 -3.71 -15.52
C SER A 28 -1.97 -4.04 -14.26
N THR A 29 -3.20 -4.52 -14.46
CA THR A 29 -4.08 -4.98 -13.37
C THR A 29 -3.49 -6.18 -12.62
N GLU A 30 -2.90 -7.14 -13.33
CA GLU A 30 -2.26 -8.32 -12.71
C GLU A 30 -1.05 -7.93 -11.84
N ALA A 31 -0.25 -6.97 -12.32
CA ALA A 31 0.88 -6.44 -11.55
C ALA A 31 0.41 -5.64 -10.33
N ALA A 32 -0.68 -4.88 -10.47
CA ALA A 32 -1.29 -4.14 -9.38
C ALA A 32 -1.85 -5.06 -8.28
N ASP A 33 -2.54 -6.13 -8.65
CA ASP A 33 -3.07 -7.11 -7.70
C ASP A 33 -1.93 -7.84 -6.96
N SER A 34 -0.84 -8.17 -7.68
CA SER A 34 0.39 -8.70 -7.06
C SER A 34 1.08 -7.70 -6.13
N ALA A 35 1.06 -6.41 -6.46
CA ALA A 35 1.62 -5.36 -5.61
C ALA A 35 0.78 -5.13 -4.35
N LEU A 36 -0.55 -5.17 -4.45
CA LEU A 36 -1.47 -5.06 -3.31
C LEU A 36 -1.21 -6.14 -2.26
N LEU A 37 -1.05 -7.40 -2.68
CA LEU A 37 -0.72 -8.49 -1.76
C LEU A 37 0.58 -8.24 -1.00
N GLN A 38 1.58 -7.67 -1.70
CA GLN A 38 2.86 -7.31 -1.08
C GLN A 38 2.71 -6.13 -0.12
N ILE A 39 1.91 -5.11 -0.47
CA ILE A 39 1.66 -3.95 0.41
C ILE A 39 1.05 -4.41 1.73
N HIS A 40 0.02 -5.25 1.69
CA HIS A 40 -0.63 -5.78 2.90
C HIS A 40 0.30 -6.63 3.74
N ARG A 41 1.10 -7.48 3.11
CA ARG A 41 2.10 -8.27 3.81
C ARG A 41 3.12 -7.39 4.52
N HIS A 42 3.64 -6.37 3.84
CA HIS A 42 4.58 -5.42 4.43
C HIS A 42 3.95 -4.62 5.58
N ALA A 43 2.73 -4.13 5.41
CA ALA A 43 2.03 -3.38 6.45
C ALA A 43 1.73 -4.25 7.70
N PHE A 44 1.48 -5.55 7.51
CA PHE A 44 1.27 -6.48 8.62
C PHE A 44 2.57 -6.80 9.38
N ASP A 45 3.70 -6.88 8.67
CA ASP A 45 5.02 -7.11 9.28
C ASP A 45 5.54 -5.84 10.00
N ASP A 46 5.23 -4.64 9.48
CA ASP A 46 5.56 -3.34 10.07
C ASP A 46 4.53 -2.94 11.16
N LYS A 47 4.44 -3.73 12.25
CA LYS A 47 3.62 -3.39 13.41
C LYS A 47 4.17 -2.16 14.13
N GLN A 48 3.79 -0.96 13.69
CA GLN A 48 4.22 0.29 14.28
C GLN A 48 3.15 0.84 15.23
N GLU A 49 3.40 0.77 16.54
CA GLU A 49 2.48 1.24 17.59
C GLU A 49 2.34 2.78 17.66
N ASP A 50 3.21 3.54 16.98
CA ASP A 50 3.23 5.02 16.94
C ASP A 50 3.47 5.56 15.50
N GLY A 51 2.93 4.85 14.50
CA GLY A 51 3.19 5.14 13.08
C GLY A 51 2.29 6.20 12.45
N PRO A 52 2.64 6.69 11.23
CA PRO A 52 1.77 7.57 10.46
C PRO A 52 0.43 6.89 10.18
N ALA A 53 -0.63 7.69 9.95
CA ALA A 53 -1.96 7.18 9.60
C ALA A 53 -1.88 6.08 8.54
N GLU A 54 -2.64 5.01 8.73
CA GLU A 54 -2.61 3.75 7.95
C GLU A 54 -2.56 3.98 6.43
N CYS A 55 -3.36 4.92 5.93
CA CYS A 55 -3.36 5.35 4.53
C CYS A 55 -1.97 5.84 4.05
N VAL A 56 -1.32 6.74 4.80
CA VAL A 56 0.01 7.28 4.45
C VAL A 56 1.08 6.18 4.46
N HIS A 57 0.97 5.23 5.39
CA HIS A 57 1.87 4.09 5.46
C HIS A 57 1.71 3.17 4.23
N LEU A 58 0.49 2.79 3.88
CA LEU A 58 0.19 1.94 2.73
C LEU A 58 0.65 2.57 1.41
N PHE A 59 0.38 3.86 1.20
CA PHE A 59 0.86 4.57 0.00
C PHE A 59 2.39 4.72 -0.04
N ARG A 60 3.08 4.79 1.10
CA ARG A 60 4.56 4.77 1.13
C ARG A 60 5.11 3.43 0.67
N ILE A 61 4.52 2.32 1.12
CA ILE A 61 4.90 0.98 0.69
C ILE A 61 4.60 0.82 -0.81
N ALA A 62 3.40 1.21 -1.25
CA ALA A 62 3.00 1.15 -2.65
C ALA A 62 3.95 1.94 -3.57
N ALA A 63 4.32 3.16 -3.19
CA ALA A 63 5.29 3.97 -3.93
C ALA A 63 6.67 3.32 -4.00
N THR A 64 7.07 2.54 -2.99
CA THR A 64 8.34 1.80 -3.01
C THR A 64 8.27 0.60 -3.94
N LEU A 65 7.20 -0.20 -3.86
CA LEU A 65 7.01 -1.40 -4.67
C LEU A 65 6.78 -1.09 -6.15
N CYS A 66 6.05 0.00 -6.45
CA CYS A 66 5.83 0.46 -7.82
C CYS A 66 7.03 1.23 -8.40
N GLY A 67 8.17 1.31 -7.69
CA GLY A 67 9.39 1.96 -8.17
C GLY A 67 9.36 3.49 -8.20
N VAL A 68 8.34 4.12 -7.61
CA VAL A 68 8.17 5.58 -7.53
C VAL A 68 9.17 6.21 -6.55
N ARG A 69 9.51 5.48 -5.48
CA ARG A 69 10.58 5.83 -4.54
C ARG A 69 11.74 4.89 -4.76
N ARG A 70 12.92 5.44 -5.06
CA ARG A 70 14.16 4.68 -5.10
C ARG A 70 14.37 4.10 -3.71
N GLN A 71 14.41 2.77 -3.59
CA GLN A 71 14.97 2.14 -2.41
C GLN A 71 16.38 2.72 -2.26
N VAL A 72 16.67 3.35 -1.13
CA VAL A 72 18.06 3.58 -0.73
C VAL A 72 18.62 2.22 -0.38
N SER A 73 18.91 1.44 -1.42
CA SER A 73 19.71 0.24 -1.32
C SER A 73 21.07 0.72 -0.86
N THR A 74 21.34 0.65 0.44
CA THR A 74 22.71 0.52 0.97
C THR A 74 23.25 -0.79 0.44
N GLN A 75 23.58 -0.80 -0.84
CA GLN A 75 24.29 -1.87 -1.50
C GLN A 75 25.73 -1.73 -1.03
N HIS A 76 26.04 -2.38 0.10
CA HIS A 76 27.42 -2.70 0.47
C HIS A 76 27.96 -3.62 -0.63
N ARG A 77 28.51 -2.99 -1.68
CA ARG A 77 29.29 -3.63 -2.72
C ARG A 77 30.68 -3.87 -2.13
N THR A 78 30.83 -4.91 -1.32
CA THR A 78 32.16 -5.45 -0.98
C THR A 78 32.68 -6.17 -2.20
N ARG A 79 33.73 -5.57 -2.77
CA ARG A 79 34.59 -6.17 -3.79
C ARG A 79 35.54 -7.16 -3.15
#